data_AF-A0A2S8W357-F1
#
_entry.id   AF-A0A2S8W357-F1
#
_cell.length_a   1.000
_cell.length_b   1.000
_cell.length_c   1.000
_cell.angle_alpha   90.00
_cell.angle_beta   90.00
_cell.angle_gamma   90.00
#
_symmetry.space_group_name_H-M   'P 1'
#
loop_
_entity.id
_entity.type
_entity.pdbx_description
1 polymer ?
#
loop_
_entity_poly.entity_id
_entity_poly.type
_entity_poly.pdbx_seq_one_letter_code
_entity_poly.pdbx_strand_id
1 'polypeptide(L)'
;MEDRTLGLLLDVVGELFSDEISIAVSNTKEYIYYRPSKRIDLKISVGDPIKEGTIAHKSMVMNQKTSEFINRDVFGIPYHGMAVPFSNNGKLEGCVTAIYPALTDGKSVVTLKTTDGWIPVPFSKVMYLEAKDKKTYVNSEELSGTHKYSLQEFEYLLPKDSFIRCHRSFIVNVNHIKAIYPDTHSTFVLSLDNGERVPVSQSYASYFRKLLGF
;
A
#
# COMPACT_ATOMS: atom_id res chain seq x y z
N MET A 1 -18.48 28.24 14.32
CA MET A 1 -18.40 28.26 12.84
C MET A 1 -17.12 27.59 12.32
N GLU A 2 -16.10 27.37 13.17
CA GLU A 2 -14.82 26.73 12.80
C GLU A 2 -14.86 25.19 12.77
N ASP A 3 -15.67 24.56 13.63
CA ASP A 3 -15.69 23.10 13.83
C ASP A 3 -16.22 22.31 12.61
N ARG A 4 -17.22 22.88 11.93
CA ARG A 4 -17.87 22.25 10.76
C ARG A 4 -16.96 22.24 9.53
N THR A 5 -16.11 23.25 9.38
CA THR A 5 -15.17 23.37 8.26
C THR A 5 -14.03 22.37 8.41
N LEU A 6 -13.55 22.13 9.63
CA LEU A 6 -12.53 21.12 9.89
C LEU A 6 -13.03 19.71 9.61
N GLY A 7 -14.26 19.39 10.03
CA GLY A 7 -14.90 18.10 9.69
C GLY A 7 -14.98 17.87 8.18
N LEU A 8 -15.46 18.85 7.42
CA LEU A 8 -15.54 18.77 5.95
C LEU A 8 -14.16 18.64 5.29
N LEU A 9 -13.15 19.36 5.79
CA LEU A 9 -11.78 19.23 5.29
C LEU A 9 -11.24 17.82 5.52
N LEU A 10 -11.45 17.26 6.71
CA LEU A 10 -11.01 15.91 7.06
C LEU A 10 -11.73 14.84 6.21
N ASP A 11 -13.01 15.05 5.89
CA ASP A 11 -13.75 14.17 4.98
C ASP A 11 -13.16 14.17 3.56
N VAL A 12 -12.87 15.35 3.00
CA VAL A 12 -12.23 15.48 1.68
C VAL A 12 -10.82 14.87 1.69
N VAL A 13 -10.03 15.17 2.72
CA VAL A 13 -8.70 14.57 2.90
C VAL A 13 -8.82 13.06 3.00
N GLY A 14 -9.82 12.56 3.71
CA GLY A 14 -10.14 11.14 3.76
C GLY A 14 -10.44 10.55 2.38
N GLU A 15 -11.27 11.20 1.58
CA GLU A 15 -11.57 10.77 0.21
C GLU A 15 -10.33 10.64 -0.67
N LEU A 16 -9.34 11.53 -0.51
CA LEU A 16 -8.07 11.47 -1.24
C LEU A 16 -7.25 10.20 -0.94
N PHE A 17 -7.37 9.64 0.26
CA PHE A 17 -6.58 8.48 0.68
C PHE A 17 -7.21 7.11 0.35
N SER A 18 -8.31 7.09 -0.41
CA SER A 18 -9.02 5.90 -0.90
C SER A 18 -9.61 4.99 0.19
N ASP A 19 -10.54 4.12 -0.22
CA ASP A 19 -11.27 3.14 0.61
C ASP A 19 -10.39 2.11 1.37
N GLU A 20 -9.07 2.22 1.29
CA GLU A 20 -8.10 1.21 1.75
C GLU A 20 -7.53 1.49 3.15
N ILE A 21 -7.51 2.75 3.61
CA ILE A 21 -6.89 3.14 4.90
C ILE A 21 -7.88 3.88 5.78
N SER A 22 -7.86 3.59 7.08
CA SER A 22 -8.61 4.40 8.06
C SER A 22 -7.80 5.59 8.52
N ILE A 23 -8.49 6.67 8.86
CA ILE A 23 -7.87 7.88 9.38
C ILE A 23 -8.51 8.21 10.72
N ALA A 24 -7.68 8.50 11.71
CA ALA A 24 -8.10 9.02 13.00
C ALA A 24 -7.40 10.34 13.28
N VAL A 25 -8.11 11.32 13.85
CA VAL A 25 -7.52 12.53 14.42
C VAL A 25 -7.89 12.57 15.89
N SER A 26 -6.93 12.95 16.71
CA SER A 26 -7.07 13.06 18.15
C SER A 26 -6.49 14.37 18.64
N ASN A 27 -7.06 14.90 19.72
CA ASN A 27 -6.38 15.91 20.54
C ASN A 27 -5.44 15.19 21.53
N THR A 28 -4.99 15.83 22.60
CA THR A 28 -4.11 15.19 23.60
C THR A 28 -4.81 14.19 24.53
N LYS A 29 -6.14 14.05 24.46
CA LYS A 29 -6.96 13.23 25.38
C LYS A 29 -7.84 12.21 24.66
N GLU A 30 -8.48 12.59 23.56
CA GLU A 30 -9.53 11.82 22.90
C GLU A 30 -9.49 11.96 21.38
N TYR A 31 -10.16 11.02 20.70
CA TYR A 31 -10.37 11.06 19.25
C TYR A 31 -11.44 12.10 18.89
N ILE A 32 -11.11 13.01 17.97
CA ILE A 32 -12.01 14.06 17.48
C ILE A 32 -12.56 13.75 16.08
N TYR A 33 -11.94 12.79 15.39
CA TYR A 33 -12.36 12.34 14.07
C TYR A 33 -11.96 10.89 13.85
N TYR A 34 -12.85 10.11 13.25
CA TYR A 34 -12.52 8.77 12.77
C TYR A 34 -13.27 8.48 11.47
N ARG A 35 -12.53 8.06 10.45
CA ARG A 35 -13.06 7.56 9.18
C ARG A 35 -12.60 6.12 8.97
N PRO A 36 -13.50 5.13 9.11
CA PRO A 36 -13.17 3.76 8.79
C PRO A 36 -12.97 3.58 7.28
N SER A 37 -12.22 2.54 6.91
CA SER A 37 -12.02 2.14 5.51
C SER A 37 -12.80 0.86 5.23
N LYS A 38 -12.84 0.41 3.98
CA LYS A 38 -13.44 -0.88 3.64
C LYS A 38 -12.63 -2.07 4.17
N ARG A 39 -11.32 -1.88 4.40
CA ARG A 39 -10.39 -2.97 4.76
C ARG A 39 -10.09 -3.06 6.24
N ILE A 40 -10.21 -1.96 6.95
CA ILE A 40 -9.99 -1.89 8.37
C ILE A 40 -10.94 -0.89 9.01
N ASP A 41 -11.51 -1.28 10.14
CA ASP A 41 -12.35 -0.47 11.00
C ASP A 41 -12.03 -0.84 12.45
N LEU A 42 -11.33 0.05 13.16
CA LEU A 42 -10.94 -0.10 14.56
C LEU A 42 -12.09 0.19 15.54
N LYS A 43 -13.28 0.55 15.03
CA LYS A 43 -14.47 0.87 15.82
C LYS A 43 -14.25 2.03 16.80
N ILE A 44 -13.45 3.01 16.40
CA ILE A 44 -13.20 4.24 17.17
C ILE A 44 -14.41 5.16 16.99
N SER A 45 -14.90 5.71 18.10
CA SER A 45 -15.93 6.75 18.12
C SER A 45 -15.31 8.11 18.50
N VAL A 46 -15.91 9.19 18.02
CA VAL A 46 -15.55 10.54 18.47
C VAL A 46 -15.84 10.66 19.97
N GLY A 47 -14.87 11.15 20.74
CA GLY A 47 -14.90 11.20 22.20
C GLY A 47 -14.26 9.99 22.90
N ASP A 48 -13.86 8.95 22.16
CA ASP A 48 -13.14 7.84 22.77
C ASP A 48 -11.77 8.32 23.30
N PRO A 49 -11.34 7.89 24.51
CA PRO A 49 -10.05 8.28 25.05
C PRO A 49 -8.91 7.62 24.29
N ILE A 50 -7.77 8.30 24.25
CA ILE A 50 -6.55 7.75 23.67
C ILE A 50 -5.97 6.74 24.65
N LYS A 51 -6.04 5.46 24.28
CA LYS A 51 -5.53 4.36 25.12
C LYS A 51 -3.99 4.32 25.08
N GLU A 52 -3.37 4.01 26.21
CA GLU A 52 -1.95 3.67 26.27
C GLU A 52 -1.64 2.49 25.34
N GLY A 53 -0.45 2.48 24.73
CA GLY A 53 -0.05 1.48 23.75
C GLY A 53 -0.54 1.74 22.32
N THR A 54 -1.51 2.64 22.11
CA THR A 54 -1.85 3.09 20.75
C THR A 54 -0.68 3.84 20.11
N ILE A 55 -0.60 3.79 18.78
CA ILE A 55 0.42 4.53 18.05
C ILE A 55 0.27 6.06 18.22
N ALA A 56 -0.97 6.55 18.35
CA ALA A 56 -1.24 7.97 18.63
C ALA A 56 -0.64 8.38 19.98
N HIS A 57 -0.88 7.59 21.04
CA HIS A 57 -0.28 7.80 22.36
C HIS A 57 1.25 7.80 22.29
N LYS A 58 1.85 6.76 21.68
CA LYS A 58 3.31 6.63 21.53
C LYS A 58 3.91 7.84 20.81
N SER A 59 3.31 8.24 19.69
CA SER A 59 3.79 9.35 18.86
C SER A 59 3.74 10.69 19.58
N MET A 60 2.68 10.95 20.34
CA MET A 60 2.55 12.15 21.17
C MET A 60 3.54 12.18 22.33
N VAL A 61 3.74 11.05 23.03
CA VAL A 61 4.72 10.95 24.13
C VAL A 61 6.14 11.20 23.64
N MET A 62 6.50 10.63 22.49
CA MET A 62 7.82 10.83 21.88
C MET A 62 7.94 12.18 21.15
N ASN A 63 6.82 12.90 20.97
CA ASN A 63 6.70 14.13 20.19
C ASN A 63 7.35 14.05 18.79
N GLN A 64 7.16 12.92 18.11
CA GLN A 64 7.70 12.68 16.78
C GLN A 64 6.82 11.74 15.96
N LYS A 65 6.98 11.79 14.63
CA LYS A 65 6.36 10.82 13.72
C LYS A 65 6.75 9.39 14.13
N THR A 66 5.75 8.53 14.27
CA THR A 66 5.93 7.11 14.61
C THR A 66 5.23 6.23 13.56
N SER A 67 5.86 5.13 13.19
CA SER A 67 5.32 4.15 12.25
C SER A 67 5.63 2.75 12.77
N GLU A 68 4.61 1.95 13.07
CA GLU A 68 4.77 0.66 13.76
C GLU A 68 3.62 -0.29 13.46
N PHE A 69 3.90 -1.59 13.54
CA PHE A 69 2.88 -2.62 13.63
C PHE A 69 2.29 -2.68 15.04
N ILE A 70 0.97 -2.59 15.14
CA ILE A 70 0.22 -2.70 16.38
C ILE A 70 -0.49 -4.05 16.41
N ASN A 71 -0.18 -4.84 17.43
CA ASN A 71 -0.82 -6.13 17.70
C ASN A 71 -2.29 -5.96 18.11
N ARG A 72 -2.99 -7.08 18.27
CA ARG A 72 -4.42 -7.12 18.62
C ARG A 72 -4.74 -6.63 20.04
N ASP A 73 -3.73 -6.27 20.82
CA ASP A 73 -3.85 -6.02 22.26
C ASP A 73 -4.75 -4.82 22.61
N VAL A 74 -4.81 -3.80 21.76
CA VAL A 74 -5.51 -2.54 22.07
C VAL A 74 -6.91 -2.45 21.48
N PHE A 75 -7.06 -2.80 20.20
CA PHE A 75 -8.32 -2.69 19.44
C PHE A 75 -8.84 -4.05 18.94
N GLY A 76 -8.22 -5.17 19.32
CA GLY A 76 -8.61 -6.52 18.86
C GLY A 76 -8.24 -6.83 17.41
N ILE A 77 -7.85 -5.82 16.63
CA ILE A 77 -7.53 -5.91 15.20
C ILE A 77 -6.05 -5.52 15.03
N PRO A 78 -5.22 -6.34 14.35
CA PRO A 78 -3.85 -5.97 14.08
C PRO A 78 -3.81 -4.97 12.93
N TYR A 79 -2.91 -3.99 13.00
CA TYR A 79 -2.78 -2.96 11.96
C TYR A 79 -1.37 -2.39 11.92
N HIS A 80 -0.99 -1.82 10.78
CA HIS A 80 0.18 -0.96 10.74
C HIS A 80 -0.28 0.48 10.86
N GLY A 81 0.20 1.19 11.88
CA GLY A 81 -0.14 2.59 12.12
C GLY A 81 0.98 3.50 11.62
N MET A 82 0.61 4.69 11.17
CA MET A 82 1.52 5.84 11.05
C MET A 82 0.88 7.04 11.73
N ALA A 83 1.53 7.56 12.76
CA ALA A 83 1.06 8.69 13.57
C ALA A 83 2.01 9.87 13.44
N VAL A 84 1.44 11.07 13.30
CA VAL A 84 2.18 12.33 13.27
C VAL A 84 1.54 13.28 14.29
N PRO A 85 2.27 13.69 15.34
CA PRO A 85 1.77 14.67 16.28
C PRO A 85 1.83 16.05 15.64
N PHE A 86 0.86 16.91 15.97
CA PHE A 86 0.85 18.29 15.52
C PHE A 86 0.85 19.24 16.71
N SER A 87 1.54 20.36 16.53
CA SER A 87 1.71 21.37 17.56
C SER A 87 1.27 22.73 17.02
N ASN A 88 0.71 23.56 17.90
CA ASN A 88 0.43 24.96 17.64
C ASN A 88 1.28 25.81 18.58
N ASN A 89 2.06 26.75 18.04
CA ASN A 89 2.98 27.61 18.81
C ASN A 89 3.89 26.82 19.79
N GLY A 90 4.40 25.67 19.34
CA GLY A 90 5.30 24.82 20.15
C GLY A 90 4.60 23.97 21.22
N LYS A 91 3.28 24.08 21.36
CA LYS A 91 2.46 23.24 22.25
C LYS A 91 1.83 22.10 21.47
N LEU A 92 2.01 20.87 21.94
CA LEU A 92 1.35 19.69 21.38
C LEU A 92 -0.18 19.84 21.51
N GLU A 93 -0.89 19.77 20.38
CA GLU A 93 -2.35 19.91 20.31
C GLU A 93 -3.03 18.56 20.03
N GLY A 94 -2.36 17.64 19.33
CA GLY A 94 -2.94 16.34 19.02
C GLY A 94 -2.10 15.50 18.07
N CYS A 95 -2.76 14.54 17.43
CA CYS A 95 -2.14 13.59 16.52
C CYS A 95 -3.07 13.20 15.36
N VAL A 96 -2.52 13.10 14.16
CA VAL A 96 -3.17 12.47 12.99
C VAL A 96 -2.60 11.07 12.82
N THR A 97 -3.47 10.08 12.66
CA THR A 97 -3.09 8.67 12.53
C THR A 97 -3.68 8.08 11.25
N ALA A 98 -2.82 7.59 10.37
CA ALA A 98 -3.18 6.70 9.27
C ALA A 98 -3.09 5.25 9.75
N ILE A 99 -4.12 4.47 9.47
CA ILE A 99 -4.29 3.09 9.91
C ILE A 99 -4.39 2.22 8.66
N TYR A 100 -3.34 1.46 8.41
CA TYR A 100 -3.27 0.52 7.32
C TYR A 100 -3.71 -0.86 7.82
N PRO A 101 -4.54 -1.61 7.06
CA PRO A 101 -4.82 -2.99 7.41
C PRO A 101 -3.50 -3.74 7.58
N ALA A 102 -3.37 -4.52 8.65
CA ALA A 102 -2.26 -5.45 8.74
C ALA A 102 -2.35 -6.36 7.50
N LEU A 103 -1.34 -6.29 6.63
CA LEU A 103 -1.07 -7.35 5.69
C LEU A 103 -0.80 -8.57 6.57
N THR A 104 -1.83 -9.39 6.78
CA THR A 104 -1.61 -10.68 7.42
C THR A 104 -0.63 -11.43 6.52
N ASP A 105 0.36 -12.09 7.11
CA ASP A 105 1.14 -13.17 6.46
C ASP A 105 0.25 -14.33 5.96
N GLY A 106 -1.08 -14.18 5.98
CA GLY A 106 -2.03 -15.08 5.36
C GLY A 106 -1.80 -15.10 3.86
N LYS A 107 -0.95 -16.04 3.43
CA LYS A 107 -0.56 -16.35 2.04
C LYS A 107 -0.79 -15.15 1.12
N SER A 108 0.20 -14.26 1.00
CA SER A 108 0.18 -13.15 0.06
C SER A 108 0.03 -13.69 -1.36
N VAL A 109 -1.21 -13.89 -1.80
CA VAL A 109 -1.57 -14.54 -3.06
C VAL A 109 -2.35 -13.57 -3.94
N VAL A 110 -2.21 -13.75 -5.24
CA VAL A 110 -3.12 -13.23 -6.26
C VAL A 110 -3.96 -14.36 -6.80
N THR A 111 -5.28 -14.17 -6.84
CA THR A 111 -6.22 -15.21 -7.31
C THR A 111 -6.49 -15.06 -8.79
N LEU A 112 -5.91 -15.96 -9.59
CA LEU A 112 -6.01 -15.95 -11.04
C LEU A 112 -7.33 -16.54 -11.50
N LYS A 113 -8.02 -15.86 -12.43
CA LYS A 113 -9.13 -16.46 -13.17
C LYS A 113 -8.59 -17.25 -14.37
N THR A 114 -8.84 -18.55 -14.38
CA THR A 114 -8.52 -19.49 -15.48
C THR A 114 -9.81 -19.90 -16.23
N THR A 115 -9.70 -20.81 -17.19
CA THR A 115 -10.88 -21.37 -17.89
C THR A 115 -11.78 -22.15 -16.94
N ASP A 116 -11.18 -22.87 -15.99
CA ASP A 116 -11.86 -23.88 -15.18
C ASP A 116 -12.20 -23.38 -13.76
N GLY A 117 -11.82 -22.14 -13.43
CA GLY A 117 -12.14 -21.53 -12.14
C GLY A 117 -11.14 -20.47 -11.69
N TRP A 118 -10.76 -20.54 -10.42
CA TRP A 118 -9.85 -19.60 -9.79
C TRP A 118 -8.70 -20.32 -9.08
N ILE A 119 -7.47 -19.86 -9.30
CA ILE A 119 -6.27 -20.45 -8.71
C ILE A 119 -5.53 -19.37 -7.90
N PRO A 120 -5.43 -19.51 -6.57
CA PRO A 120 -4.62 -18.61 -5.75
C PRO A 120 -3.13 -18.92 -5.95
N VAL A 121 -2.35 -17.92 -6.37
CA VAL A 121 -0.91 -18.02 -6.60
C VAL A 121 -0.15 -17.09 -5.65
N PRO A 122 0.82 -17.61 -4.86
CA PRO A 122 1.65 -16.77 -4.01
C PRO A 122 2.40 -15.70 -4.80
N PHE A 123 2.52 -14.49 -4.26
CA PHE A 123 3.28 -13.39 -4.88
C PHE A 123 4.72 -13.80 -5.20
N SER A 124 5.34 -14.63 -4.36
CA SER A 124 6.67 -15.18 -4.60
C SER A 124 6.77 -15.99 -5.90
N LYS A 125 5.66 -16.56 -6.38
CA LYS A 125 5.60 -17.31 -7.65
C LYS A 125 5.17 -16.45 -8.85
N VAL A 126 4.70 -15.22 -8.61
CA VAL A 126 4.29 -14.30 -9.68
C VAL A 126 5.53 -13.62 -10.25
N MET A 127 5.75 -13.76 -11.56
CA MET A 127 6.91 -13.20 -12.24
C MET A 127 6.65 -11.78 -12.75
N TYR A 128 5.50 -11.56 -13.37
CA TYR A 128 5.08 -10.23 -13.84
C TYR A 128 3.58 -10.17 -14.10
N LEU A 129 3.07 -8.95 -14.21
CA LEU A 129 1.71 -8.64 -14.62
C LEU A 129 1.76 -7.84 -15.92
N GLU A 130 0.83 -8.13 -16.83
CA GLU A 130 0.73 -7.49 -18.13
C GLU A 130 -0.69 -6.95 -18.36
N ALA A 131 -0.81 -5.67 -18.72
CA ALA A 131 -2.07 -5.14 -19.24
C ALA A 131 -2.13 -5.35 -20.75
N LYS A 132 -3.03 -6.23 -21.19
CA LYS A 132 -3.25 -6.59 -22.59
C LYS A 132 -4.73 -6.84 -22.85
N ASP A 133 -5.24 -6.41 -24.00
CA ASP A 133 -6.64 -6.62 -24.42
C ASP A 133 -7.68 -6.20 -23.37
N LYS A 134 -7.44 -5.07 -22.70
CA LYS A 134 -8.25 -4.50 -21.60
C LYS A 134 -8.38 -5.41 -20.37
N LYS A 135 -7.50 -6.40 -20.23
CA LYS A 135 -7.41 -7.29 -19.08
C LYS A 135 -6.03 -7.19 -18.45
N THR A 136 -5.95 -7.51 -17.17
CA THR A 136 -4.67 -7.72 -16.50
C THR A 136 -4.39 -9.20 -16.48
N TYR A 137 -3.33 -9.60 -17.18
CA TYR A 137 -2.75 -10.92 -17.11
C TYR A 137 -1.74 -10.94 -15.97
N VAL A 138 -1.73 -12.01 -15.23
CA VAL A 138 -0.78 -12.24 -14.16
C VAL A 138 -0.12 -13.58 -14.48
N ASN A 139 1.20 -13.52 -14.64
CA ASN A 139 2.02 -14.62 -15.14
C ASN A 139 2.90 -15.12 -14.00
N SER A 140 2.79 -16.40 -13.71
CA SER A 140 3.62 -17.13 -12.75
C SER A 140 4.51 -18.14 -13.47
N GLU A 141 5.43 -18.76 -12.74
CA GLU A 141 6.29 -19.83 -13.30
C GLU A 141 5.48 -20.98 -13.94
N GLU A 142 4.36 -21.35 -13.33
CA GLU A 142 3.61 -22.57 -13.69
C GLU A 142 2.39 -22.28 -14.57
N LEU A 143 1.77 -21.10 -14.42
CA LEU A 143 0.53 -20.78 -15.11
C LEU A 143 0.29 -19.28 -15.27
N SER A 144 -0.60 -18.95 -16.21
CA SER A 144 -1.08 -17.59 -16.43
C SER A 144 -2.60 -17.52 -16.32
N GLY A 145 -3.09 -16.41 -15.81
CA GLY A 145 -4.53 -16.14 -15.74
C GLY A 145 -4.82 -14.65 -15.74
N THR A 146 -6.11 -14.32 -15.65
CA THR A 146 -6.56 -12.94 -15.65
C THR A 146 -6.99 -12.48 -14.27
N HIS A 147 -6.89 -11.18 -14.02
CA HIS A 147 -7.40 -10.55 -12.82
C HIS A 147 -8.26 -9.33 -13.17
N LYS A 148 -9.24 -9.01 -12.29
CA LYS A 148 -10.16 -7.88 -12.49
C LYS A 148 -9.53 -6.52 -12.24
N TYR A 149 -8.50 -6.47 -11.40
CA TYR A 149 -7.79 -5.24 -11.07
C TYR A 149 -6.92 -4.78 -12.22
N SER A 150 -6.88 -3.48 -12.44
CA SER A 150 -5.92 -2.78 -13.27
C SER A 150 -4.51 -2.87 -12.68
N LEU A 151 -3.50 -2.61 -13.51
CA LEU A 151 -2.13 -2.53 -13.01
C LEU A 151 -1.94 -1.39 -12.00
N GLN A 152 -2.74 -0.31 -12.07
CA GLN A 152 -2.67 0.77 -11.09
C GLN A 152 -3.15 0.29 -9.71
N GLU A 153 -4.26 -0.44 -9.64
CA GLU A 153 -4.72 -1.08 -8.41
C GLU A 153 -3.68 -2.07 -7.85
N PHE A 154 -3.04 -2.85 -8.73
CA PHE A 154 -1.97 -3.75 -8.32
C PHE A 154 -0.73 -3.05 -7.76
N GLU A 155 -0.37 -1.85 -8.23
CA GLU A 155 0.75 -1.08 -7.64
C GLU A 155 0.50 -0.69 -6.17
N TYR A 156 -0.76 -0.56 -5.75
CA TYR A 156 -1.10 -0.29 -4.36
C TYR A 156 -1.16 -1.56 -3.50
N LEU A 157 -1.50 -2.71 -4.12
CA LEU A 157 -1.70 -3.97 -3.43
C LEU A 157 -0.44 -4.83 -3.31
N LEU A 158 0.43 -4.78 -4.33
CA LEU A 158 1.62 -5.63 -4.39
C LEU A 158 2.72 -5.11 -3.45
N PRO A 159 3.52 -6.01 -2.84
CA PRO A 159 4.68 -5.63 -2.05
C PRO A 159 5.67 -4.81 -2.88
N LYS A 160 5.89 -3.54 -2.50
CA LYS A 160 6.69 -2.58 -3.28
C LYS A 160 8.19 -2.88 -3.28
N ASP A 161 8.63 -3.70 -2.35
CA ASP A 161 9.98 -4.26 -2.26
C ASP A 161 10.24 -5.34 -3.33
N SER A 162 9.18 -6.06 -3.74
CA SER A 162 9.26 -7.13 -4.73
C SER A 162 8.75 -6.73 -6.12
N PHE A 163 7.75 -5.85 -6.22
CA PHE A 163 7.10 -5.51 -7.49
C PHE A 163 7.33 -4.06 -7.91
N ILE A 164 7.80 -3.87 -9.14
CA ILE A 164 8.07 -2.55 -9.71
C ILE A 164 7.31 -2.36 -11.01
N ARG A 165 6.61 -1.22 -11.14
CA ARG A 165 6.08 -0.77 -12.42
C ARG A 165 7.24 -0.35 -13.34
N CYS A 166 7.44 -1.09 -14.42
CA CYS A 166 8.55 -0.86 -15.36
C CYS A 166 8.07 -0.39 -16.75
N HIS A 167 6.77 -0.55 -17.03
CA HIS A 167 6.16 -0.10 -18.28
C HIS A 167 4.71 0.29 -18.03
N ARG A 168 4.13 1.10 -18.93
CA ARG A 168 2.68 1.40 -18.87
C ARG A 168 1.79 0.14 -18.91
N SER A 169 2.34 -0.98 -19.39
CA SER A 169 1.65 -2.28 -19.49
C SER A 169 2.29 -3.37 -18.64
N PHE A 170 3.32 -3.10 -17.84
CA PHE A 170 4.01 -4.15 -17.08
C PHE A 170 4.39 -3.75 -15.66
N ILE A 171 4.10 -4.65 -14.71
CA ILE A 171 4.70 -4.69 -13.37
C ILE A 171 5.52 -5.96 -13.30
N VAL A 172 6.78 -5.88 -12.88
CA VAL A 172 7.68 -7.03 -12.77
C VAL A 172 7.99 -7.33 -11.31
N ASN A 173 8.10 -8.62 -10.96
CA ASN A 173 8.69 -9.06 -9.69
C ASN A 173 10.21 -9.11 -9.85
N VAL A 174 10.94 -8.29 -9.09
CA VAL A 174 12.40 -8.17 -9.23
C VAL A 174 13.15 -9.42 -8.82
N ASN A 175 12.54 -10.26 -7.98
CA ASN A 175 13.13 -11.53 -7.55
C ASN A 175 13.21 -12.56 -8.68
N HIS A 176 12.50 -12.34 -9.79
CA HIS A 176 12.48 -13.20 -10.98
C HIS A 176 13.27 -12.62 -12.16
N ILE A 177 13.99 -11.50 -11.94
CA ILE A 177 14.83 -10.88 -12.97
C ILE A 177 16.19 -11.58 -12.97
N LYS A 178 16.46 -12.31 -14.03
CA LYS A 178 17.75 -12.97 -14.28
C LYS A 178 18.83 -11.99 -14.72
N ALA A 179 18.49 -11.08 -15.63
CA ALA A 179 19.43 -10.09 -16.16
C ALA A 179 18.70 -8.85 -16.70
N ILE A 180 19.39 -7.71 -16.65
CA ILE A 180 18.91 -6.44 -17.19
C ILE A 180 19.84 -6.05 -18.35
N TYR A 181 19.28 -5.89 -19.54
CA TYR A 181 20.04 -5.48 -20.71
C TYR A 181 19.68 -4.04 -21.10
N PRO A 182 20.66 -3.18 -21.40
CA PRO A 182 20.37 -1.92 -22.07
C PRO A 182 19.79 -2.21 -23.45
N ASP A 183 18.80 -1.41 -23.82
CA ASP A 183 18.19 -1.44 -25.14
C ASP A 183 18.28 -0.03 -25.77
N THR A 184 17.60 0.20 -26.89
CA THR A 184 17.63 1.47 -27.62
C THR A 184 17.07 2.64 -26.80
N HIS A 185 17.48 3.87 -27.10
CA HIS A 185 16.86 5.09 -26.54
C HIS A 185 16.73 5.14 -25.00
N SER A 186 17.72 4.61 -24.27
CA SER A 186 17.73 4.57 -22.80
C SER A 186 16.63 3.71 -22.16
N THR A 187 16.12 2.72 -22.88
CA THR A 187 15.25 1.66 -22.36
C THR A 187 16.06 0.47 -21.83
N PHE A 188 15.36 -0.47 -21.20
CA PHE A 188 15.93 -1.75 -20.82
C PHE A 188 15.03 -2.89 -21.27
N VAL A 189 15.62 -4.08 -21.38
CA VAL A 189 14.89 -5.34 -21.49
C VAL A 189 15.31 -6.22 -20.33
N LEU A 190 14.33 -6.65 -19.55
CA LEU A 190 14.51 -7.59 -18.44
C LEU A 190 14.39 -8.99 -19.00
N SER A 191 15.39 -9.84 -18.77
CA SER A 191 15.29 -11.28 -18.97
C SER A 191 14.86 -11.91 -17.65
N LEU A 192 13.77 -12.65 -17.66
CA LEU A 192 13.27 -13.36 -16.49
C LEU A 192 13.86 -14.78 -16.41
N ASP A 193 13.66 -15.45 -15.27
CA ASP A 193 14.19 -16.81 -15.03
C ASP A 193 13.63 -17.87 -15.99
N ASN A 194 12.39 -17.70 -16.44
CA ASN A 194 11.73 -18.57 -17.44
C ASN A 194 12.16 -18.25 -18.90
N GLY A 195 13.03 -17.27 -19.10
CA GLY A 195 13.51 -16.83 -20.42
C GLY A 195 12.63 -15.80 -21.12
N GLU A 196 11.48 -15.43 -20.55
CA GLU A 196 10.65 -14.36 -21.08
C GLU A 196 11.30 -12.99 -20.91
N ARG A 197 10.83 -12.03 -21.72
CA ARG A 197 11.38 -10.68 -21.78
C ARG A 197 10.33 -9.64 -21.48
N VAL A 198 10.63 -8.74 -20.53
CA VAL A 198 9.77 -7.63 -20.14
C VAL A 198 10.46 -6.31 -20.47
N PRO A 199 9.84 -5.42 -21.26
CA PRO A 199 10.43 -4.13 -21.60
C PRO A 199 10.29 -3.13 -20.45
N VAL A 200 11.32 -2.30 -20.26
CA VAL A 200 11.26 -1.10 -19.41
C VAL A 200 11.20 0.12 -20.31
N SER A 201 10.07 0.82 -20.31
CA SER A 201 9.91 2.03 -21.16
C SER A 201 10.76 3.19 -20.65
N GLN A 202 11.09 4.10 -21.57
CA GLN A 202 11.87 5.30 -21.30
C GLN A 202 11.34 6.13 -20.10
N SER A 203 10.02 6.31 -20.00
CA SER A 203 9.39 7.06 -18.90
C SER A 203 9.55 6.40 -17.53
N TYR A 204 9.83 5.11 -17.48
CA TYR A 204 10.02 4.34 -16.24
C TYR A 204 11.49 3.99 -15.98
N ALA A 205 12.37 4.09 -16.99
CA ALA A 205 13.77 3.67 -16.90
C ALA A 205 14.55 4.38 -15.78
N SER A 206 14.34 5.69 -15.59
CA SER A 206 15.00 6.46 -14.52
C SER A 206 14.59 5.98 -13.12
N TYR A 207 13.29 5.77 -12.91
CA TYR A 207 12.76 5.28 -11.63
C TYR A 207 13.20 3.84 -11.36
N PHE A 208 13.12 2.97 -12.37
CA PHE A 208 13.52 1.58 -12.29
C PHE A 208 15.00 1.43 -11.92
N ARG A 209 15.87 2.19 -12.60
CA ARG A 209 17.31 2.26 -12.30
C ARG A 209 17.58 2.71 -10.87
N LYS A 210 16.90 3.78 -10.42
CA LYS A 210 17.06 4.32 -9.06
C LYS A 210 16.68 3.30 -7.98
N LEU A 211 15.63 2.50 -8.19
CA LEU A 211 15.19 1.50 -7.23
C LEU A 211 16.15 0.32 -7.11
N LEU A 212 16.80 -0.07 -8.20
CA LEU A 212 17.69 -1.23 -8.24
C LEU A 212 19.19 -0.87 -8.09
N GLY A 213 19.54 0.42 -8.16
CA GLY A 213 20.88 0.91 -7.83
C GLY A 213 21.96 0.58 -8.86
N PHE A 214 21.65 0.61 -10.15
CA PHE A 214 22.61 0.40 -11.25
C PHE A 214 22.68 1.59 -12.23
#